data_AF-A0A2D6Q2K6-F1
#
_entry.id   AF-A0A2D6Q2K6-F1
#
_cell.length_a   1.000
_cell.length_b   1.000
_cell.length_c   1.000
_cell.angle_alpha   90.00
_cell.angle_beta   90.00
_cell.angle_gamma   90.00
#
_symmetry.space_group_name_H-M   'P 1'
#
loop_
_entity.id
_entity.type
_entity.pdbx_description
1 polymer ?
#
loop_
_entity_poly.entity_id
_entity_poly.type
_entity_poly.pdbx_seq_one_letter_code
_entity_poly.pdbx_strand_id
1 'polypeptide(L)'
;MIYAALVFISAVSISLTAAYFSVIGLAIMFPGSQAAVMFMGAVLEIGKLVGAVWLHQNWSTFGRIIRYYLLFAVLILMGITSMGIFGYLSKAHIEHQSLVSQERSKVEEINQKITRLTDNIARQQRQVTKIESKGTEKNENTSTIIKTLQNRITQLNQEATSNIAVEEGLINKLDSRLSVLDGAKKLIAETGGFGKSGKLKDLAEKQSAERAEIKNSRSDALDRIKFHREALSTQLIDIRSRIDSLQAESVPAGNNSTSVEKFYLAIEGYHDEISALNLEKIQYEKQIMLIEAEVGPIKYIAAMIEDVGGSSLPTDKMIRIVIIIFIFVFDPLAVILLIAATITYSSLKEAELPPDVREIRNKLLEELEEYLDEGGIPEHFIERAKK
;
A
#
# COMPACT_ATOMS: atom_id res chain seq x y z
N MET A 1 -26.28 17.43 31.15
CA MET A 1 -26.47 16.01 30.76
C MET A 1 -26.05 15.70 29.31
N ILE A 2 -26.54 16.42 28.29
CA ILE A 2 -26.24 16.13 26.86
C ILE A 2 -24.74 16.11 26.55
N TYR A 3 -23.97 17.08 27.06
CA TYR A 3 -22.53 17.17 26.83
C TYR A 3 -21.77 15.96 27.41
N ALA A 4 -22.06 15.56 28.66
CA ALA A 4 -21.45 14.38 29.28
C ALA A 4 -21.77 13.08 28.52
N ALA A 5 -23.00 12.95 28.03
CA ALA A 5 -23.40 11.81 27.20
C ALA A 5 -22.63 11.77 25.87
N LEU A 6 -22.40 12.93 25.22
CA LEU A 6 -21.64 13.03 23.98
C LEU A 6 -20.17 12.63 24.17
N VAL A 7 -19.53 13.10 25.24
CA VAL A 7 -18.15 12.74 25.59
C VAL A 7 -18.06 11.24 25.89
N PHE A 8 -19.01 10.67 26.63
CA PHE A 8 -19.06 9.25 26.94
C PHE A 8 -19.25 8.38 25.69
N ILE A 9 -20.22 8.70 24.84
CA ILE A 9 -20.48 7.98 23.59
C ILE A 9 -19.25 8.03 22.69
N SER A 10 -18.60 9.19 22.58
CA SER A 10 -17.37 9.35 21.79
C SER A 10 -16.23 8.47 22.35
N ALA A 11 -16.04 8.44 23.67
CA ALA A 11 -15.06 7.59 24.33
C ALA A 11 -15.29 6.09 24.03
N VAL A 12 -16.54 5.64 24.19
CA VAL A 12 -16.94 4.24 23.97
C VAL A 12 -16.80 3.86 22.50
N SER A 13 -17.20 4.73 21.56
CA SER A 13 -17.05 4.47 20.12
C SER A 13 -15.58 4.29 19.73
N ILE A 14 -14.71 5.22 20.13
CA ILE A 14 -13.27 5.12 19.85
C ILE A 14 -12.70 3.83 20.46
N SER A 15 -13.07 3.53 21.71
CA SER A 15 -12.58 2.33 22.40
C SER A 15 -13.06 1.03 21.75
N LEU A 16 -14.32 0.95 21.29
CA LEU A 16 -14.85 -0.23 20.63
C LEU A 16 -14.16 -0.48 19.29
N THR A 17 -13.91 0.57 18.51
CA THR A 17 -13.16 0.47 17.25
C THR A 17 -11.72 0.03 17.50
N ALA A 18 -11.05 0.60 18.50
CA ALA A 18 -9.71 0.20 18.90
C ALA A 18 -9.66 -1.27 19.36
N ALA A 19 -10.62 -1.68 20.20
CA ALA A 19 -10.73 -3.06 20.68
C ALA A 19 -10.96 -4.05 19.52
N TYR A 20 -11.81 -3.72 18.55
CA TYR A 20 -12.05 -4.55 17.37
C TYR A 20 -10.76 -4.83 16.58
N PHE A 21 -10.02 -3.77 16.23
CA PHE A 21 -8.76 -3.92 15.49
C PHE A 21 -7.66 -4.60 16.32
N SER A 22 -7.58 -4.25 17.61
CA SER A 22 -6.64 -4.85 18.56
C SER A 22 -6.82 -6.37 18.67
N VAL A 23 -8.04 -6.82 18.97
CA VAL A 23 -8.35 -8.23 19.22
C VAL A 23 -8.10 -9.09 17.98
N ILE A 24 -8.52 -8.62 16.80
CA ILE A 24 -8.30 -9.36 15.55
C ILE A 24 -6.81 -9.37 15.19
N GLY A 25 -6.13 -8.23 15.32
CA GLY A 25 -4.71 -8.14 15.01
C GLY A 25 -3.82 -8.98 15.92
N LEU A 26 -4.17 -9.10 17.21
CA LEU A 26 -3.48 -9.97 18.14
C LEU A 26 -3.75 -11.46 17.81
N ALA A 27 -4.98 -11.81 17.40
CA ALA A 27 -5.30 -13.16 16.92
C ALA A 27 -4.51 -13.54 15.65
N ILE A 28 -4.26 -12.59 14.74
CA ILE A 28 -3.45 -12.80 13.53
C ILE A 28 -2.00 -13.18 13.89
N MET A 29 -1.44 -12.62 14.96
CA MET A 29 -0.07 -12.91 15.40
C MET A 29 0.10 -14.33 15.96
N PHE A 30 -0.99 -14.99 16.38
CA PHE A 30 -0.98 -16.33 16.97
C PHE A 30 -1.92 -17.29 16.23
N PRO A 31 -1.57 -17.70 14.98
CA PRO A 31 -2.44 -18.49 14.13
C PRO A 31 -2.82 -19.87 14.73
N GLY A 32 -2.01 -20.42 15.62
CA GLY A 32 -2.27 -21.70 16.28
C GLY A 32 -3.41 -21.69 17.32
N SER A 33 -3.88 -20.52 17.76
CA SER A 33 -4.95 -20.44 18.79
C SER A 33 -5.75 -19.13 18.71
N GLN A 34 -6.25 -18.80 17.52
CA GLN A 34 -6.92 -17.52 17.27
C GLN A 34 -8.12 -17.27 18.20
N ALA A 35 -8.94 -18.29 18.46
CA ALA A 35 -10.14 -18.17 19.29
C ALA A 35 -9.81 -17.85 20.77
N ALA A 36 -8.79 -18.50 21.34
CA ALA A 36 -8.39 -18.26 22.73
C ALA A 36 -7.81 -16.85 22.90
N VAL A 37 -7.00 -16.42 21.93
CA VAL A 37 -6.40 -15.09 21.91
C VAL A 37 -7.46 -14.00 21.74
N MET A 38 -8.47 -14.24 20.91
CA MET A 38 -9.60 -13.33 20.73
C MET A 38 -10.38 -13.14 22.05
N PHE A 39 -10.66 -14.23 22.77
CA PHE A 39 -11.32 -14.17 24.06
C PHE A 39 -10.48 -13.43 25.11
N MET A 40 -9.19 -13.76 25.22
CA MET A 40 -8.25 -13.09 26.12
C MET A 40 -8.18 -11.58 25.82
N GLY A 41 -8.00 -11.21 24.55
CA GLY A 41 -7.93 -9.80 24.13
C GLY A 41 -9.17 -9.02 24.51
N ALA A 42 -10.37 -9.58 24.29
CA ALA A 42 -11.62 -8.93 24.68
C ALA A 42 -11.70 -8.66 26.19
N VAL A 43 -11.29 -9.62 27.02
CA VAL A 43 -11.25 -9.46 28.49
C VAL A 43 -10.24 -8.39 28.91
N LEU A 44 -9.06 -8.35 28.27
CA LEU A 44 -8.02 -7.36 28.56
C LEU A 44 -8.46 -5.93 28.20
N GLU A 45 -9.16 -5.75 27.07
CA GLU A 45 -9.69 -4.44 26.67
C GLU A 45 -10.75 -3.93 27.65
N ILE A 46 -11.68 -4.80 28.10
CA ILE A 46 -12.68 -4.44 29.11
C ILE A 46 -11.98 -4.09 30.45
N GLY A 47 -11.01 -4.91 30.86
CA GLY A 47 -10.24 -4.70 32.09
C GLY A 47 -9.49 -3.37 32.11
N LYS A 48 -8.94 -2.94 30.97
CA LYS A 48 -8.26 -1.64 30.81
C LYS A 48 -9.20 -0.47 31.12
N LEU A 49 -10.40 -0.44 30.53
CA LEU A 49 -11.35 0.65 30.71
C LEU A 49 -11.90 0.70 32.14
N VAL A 50 -12.31 -0.45 32.67
CA VAL A 50 -12.80 -0.55 34.05
C VAL A 50 -11.71 -0.15 35.04
N GLY A 51 -10.49 -0.64 34.84
CA GLY A 51 -9.33 -0.29 35.67
C GLY A 51 -9.02 1.21 35.64
N ALA A 52 -9.08 1.85 34.47
CA ALA A 52 -8.83 3.28 34.33
C ALA A 52 -9.90 4.14 35.04
N VAL A 53 -11.18 3.82 34.85
CA VAL A 53 -12.28 4.54 35.51
C VAL A 53 -12.22 4.35 37.02
N TRP A 54 -11.96 3.13 37.49
CA TRP A 54 -11.90 2.81 38.90
C TRP A 54 -10.70 3.46 39.60
N LEU A 55 -9.54 3.49 38.94
CA LEU A 55 -8.33 4.19 39.42
C LEU A 55 -8.61 5.70 39.59
N HIS A 56 -9.33 6.30 38.65
CA HIS A 56 -9.72 7.70 38.74
C HIS A 56 -10.69 7.95 39.91
N GLN A 57 -11.74 7.15 40.05
CA GLN A 57 -12.76 7.33 41.09
C GLN A 57 -12.19 7.19 42.51
N ASN A 58 -11.16 6.36 42.71
CA ASN A 58 -10.62 6.05 44.02
C ASN A 58 -9.19 6.58 44.22
N TRP A 59 -8.80 7.62 43.48
CA TRP A 59 -7.44 8.14 43.49
C TRP A 59 -6.98 8.58 44.88
N SER A 60 -7.87 9.15 45.71
CA SER A 60 -7.56 9.61 47.07
C SER A 60 -7.58 8.48 48.11
N THR A 61 -8.40 7.44 47.91
CA THR A 61 -8.67 6.38 48.90
C THR A 61 -7.53 5.36 49.05
N PHE A 62 -6.78 5.08 47.99
CA PHE A 62 -5.79 3.98 47.99
C PHE A 62 -4.38 4.38 48.45
N GLY A 63 -3.64 3.43 49.03
CA GLY A 63 -2.20 3.58 49.25
C GLY A 63 -1.41 3.75 47.95
N ARG A 64 -0.26 4.45 48.00
CA ARG A 64 0.55 4.82 46.83
C ARG A 64 0.91 3.62 45.93
N ILE A 65 1.12 2.44 46.50
CA ILE A 65 1.51 1.21 45.79
C ILE A 65 0.46 0.79 44.74
N ILE A 66 -0.82 0.75 45.13
CA ILE A 66 -1.91 0.31 44.24
C ILE A 66 -2.10 1.29 43.08
N ARG A 67 -1.93 2.60 43.36
CA ARG A 67 -2.04 3.66 42.34
C ARG A 67 -1.03 3.45 41.22
N TYR A 68 0.25 3.27 41.58
CA TYR A 68 1.31 3.06 40.59
C TYR A 68 1.17 1.72 39.87
N TYR A 69 0.76 0.65 40.56
CA TYR A 69 0.52 -0.65 39.92
C TYR A 69 -0.58 -0.56 38.85
N LEU A 70 -1.75 0.00 39.19
CA LEU A 70 -2.86 0.11 38.24
C LEU A 70 -2.54 1.05 37.09
N LEU A 71 -1.87 2.17 37.34
CA LEU A 71 -1.41 3.07 36.29
C LEU A 71 -0.49 2.34 35.32
N PHE A 72 0.48 1.60 35.85
CA PHE A 72 1.41 0.81 35.05
C PHE A 72 0.72 -0.32 34.29
N ALA A 73 -0.22 -1.02 34.91
CA ALA A 73 -1.01 -2.08 34.27
C ALA A 73 -1.87 -1.53 33.12
N VAL A 74 -2.53 -0.39 33.30
CA VAL A 74 -3.29 0.30 32.24
C VAL A 74 -2.36 0.70 31.09
N LEU A 75 -1.16 1.21 31.39
CA LEU A 75 -0.16 1.57 30.38
C LEU A 75 0.33 0.34 29.59
N ILE A 76 0.61 -0.78 30.25
CA ILE A 76 0.96 -2.04 29.58
C ILE A 76 -0.19 -2.51 28.70
N LEU A 77 -1.43 -2.49 29.21
CA LEU A 77 -2.61 -2.87 28.44
C LEU A 77 -2.76 -1.98 27.20
N MET A 78 -2.46 -0.68 27.31
CA MET A 78 -2.41 0.19 26.13
C MET A 78 -1.35 -0.24 25.11
N GLY A 79 -0.17 -0.66 25.57
CA GLY A 79 0.88 -1.22 24.71
C GLY A 79 0.47 -2.53 24.03
N ILE A 80 -0.34 -3.36 24.69
CA ILE A 80 -0.89 -4.59 24.09
C ILE A 80 -1.94 -4.23 23.03
N THR A 81 -2.85 -3.30 23.32
CA THR A 81 -3.85 -2.80 22.36
C THR A 81 -3.19 -2.24 21.11
N SER A 82 -2.14 -1.46 21.33
CA SER A 82 -1.25 -0.89 20.31
C SER A 82 -0.67 -1.98 19.39
N MET A 83 -0.09 -3.02 19.98
CA MET A 83 0.48 -4.14 19.22
C MET A 83 -0.58 -4.92 18.44
N GLY A 84 -1.79 -5.07 19.00
CA GLY A 84 -2.93 -5.64 18.30
C GLY A 84 -3.31 -4.82 17.05
N ILE A 85 -3.53 -3.51 17.20
CA ILE A 85 -3.86 -2.61 16.07
C ILE A 85 -2.77 -2.68 15.00
N PHE A 86 -1.50 -2.70 15.41
CA PHE A 86 -0.37 -2.86 14.51
C PHE A 86 -0.45 -4.17 13.72
N GLY A 87 -0.71 -5.30 14.37
CA GLY A 87 -0.86 -6.60 13.71
C GLY A 87 -1.96 -6.61 12.65
N TYR A 88 -3.10 -5.98 12.94
CA TYR A 88 -4.21 -5.88 12.00
C TYR A 88 -3.85 -5.06 10.75
N LEU A 89 -3.33 -3.84 10.95
CA LEU A 89 -2.97 -2.94 9.84
C LEU A 89 -1.75 -3.45 9.05
N SER A 90 -0.81 -4.11 9.72
CA SER A 90 0.36 -4.72 9.09
C SER A 90 -0.01 -5.91 8.19
N LYS A 91 -1.06 -6.68 8.52
CA LYS A 91 -1.46 -7.84 7.71
C LYS A 91 -1.82 -7.41 6.28
N ALA A 92 -2.70 -6.42 6.15
CA ALA A 92 -3.13 -5.93 4.84
C ALA A 92 -1.94 -5.47 3.98
N HIS A 93 -1.00 -4.74 4.60
CA HIS A 93 0.20 -4.27 3.89
C HIS A 93 1.12 -5.40 3.45
N ILE A 94 1.41 -6.35 4.34
CA ILE A 94 2.28 -7.51 4.03
C ILE A 94 1.65 -8.38 2.95
N GLU A 95 0.35 -8.59 2.97
CA GLU A 95 -0.37 -9.39 1.98
C GLU A 95 -0.27 -8.78 0.59
N HIS A 96 -0.52 -7.47 0.44
CA HIS A 96 -0.33 -6.76 -0.83
C HIS A 96 1.12 -6.80 -1.32
N GLN A 97 2.10 -6.58 -0.43
CA GLN A 97 3.52 -6.65 -0.79
C GLN A 97 3.92 -8.05 -1.25
N SER A 98 3.44 -9.09 -0.57
CA SER A 98 3.67 -10.48 -0.94
C SER A 98 3.10 -10.79 -2.33
N LEU A 99 1.86 -10.37 -2.62
CA LEU A 99 1.23 -10.58 -3.92
C LEU A 99 2.00 -9.88 -5.06
N VAL A 100 2.39 -8.62 -4.86
CA VAL A 100 3.22 -7.90 -5.85
C VAL A 100 4.57 -8.60 -6.06
N SER A 101 5.20 -9.08 -4.99
CA SER A 101 6.48 -9.79 -5.09
C SER A 101 6.36 -11.12 -5.86
N GLN A 102 5.24 -11.82 -5.68
CA GLN A 102 4.95 -13.07 -6.39
C GLN A 102 4.74 -12.81 -7.88
N GLU A 103 3.93 -11.82 -8.24
CA GLU A 103 3.71 -11.46 -9.65
C GLU A 103 4.97 -10.91 -10.31
N ARG A 104 5.78 -10.10 -9.59
CA ARG A 104 7.10 -9.65 -10.09
C ARG A 104 8.05 -10.82 -10.33
N SER A 105 8.02 -11.83 -9.47
CA SER A 105 8.86 -13.03 -9.64
C SER A 105 8.47 -13.81 -10.90
N LYS A 106 7.18 -13.90 -11.23
CA LYS A 106 6.72 -14.50 -12.51
C LYS A 106 7.17 -13.69 -13.72
N VAL A 107 7.09 -12.35 -13.65
CA VAL A 107 7.60 -11.47 -14.72
C VAL A 107 9.09 -11.68 -14.93
N GLU A 108 9.87 -11.81 -13.85
CA GLU A 108 11.31 -12.06 -13.93
C GLU A 108 11.62 -13.45 -14.52
N GLU A 109 10.87 -14.49 -14.13
CA GLU A 109 10.98 -15.82 -14.73
C GLU A 109 10.72 -15.76 -16.26
N ILE A 110 9.69 -15.03 -16.68
CA ILE A 110 9.38 -14.82 -18.10
C ILE A 110 10.52 -14.07 -18.81
N ASN A 111 11.07 -13.01 -18.21
CA ASN A 111 12.21 -12.28 -18.79
C ASN A 111 13.42 -13.21 -18.97
N GLN A 112 13.68 -14.10 -18.02
CA GLN A 112 14.76 -15.09 -18.14
C GLN A 112 14.48 -16.09 -19.28
N LYS A 113 13.25 -16.56 -19.44
CA LYS A 113 12.85 -17.42 -20.58
C LYS A 113 13.07 -16.70 -21.91
N ILE A 114 12.61 -15.46 -22.04
CA ILE A 114 12.81 -14.62 -23.23
C ILE A 114 14.31 -14.45 -23.53
N THR A 115 15.13 -14.20 -22.51
CA THR A 115 16.59 -14.06 -22.67
C THR A 115 17.21 -15.34 -23.20
N ARG A 116 16.85 -16.50 -22.65
CA ARG A 116 17.34 -17.81 -23.11
C ARG A 116 16.95 -18.09 -24.56
N LEU A 117 15.72 -17.79 -24.95
CA LEU A 117 15.23 -17.94 -26.33
C LEU A 117 15.97 -16.99 -27.28
N THR A 118 16.22 -15.75 -26.85
CA THR A 118 17.01 -14.77 -27.60
C THR A 118 18.43 -15.25 -27.85
N ASP A 119 19.08 -15.82 -26.83
CA ASP A 119 20.41 -16.43 -26.95
C ASP A 119 20.41 -17.65 -27.89
N ASN A 120 19.36 -18.47 -27.84
CA ASN A 120 19.18 -19.60 -28.77
C ASN A 120 19.07 -19.10 -30.21
N ILE A 121 18.26 -18.07 -30.47
CA ILE A 121 18.14 -17.44 -31.79
C ILE A 121 19.51 -16.96 -32.28
N ALA A 122 20.26 -16.25 -31.44
CA ALA A 122 21.60 -15.77 -31.78
C ALA A 122 22.58 -16.92 -32.09
N ARG A 123 22.51 -18.03 -31.34
CA ARG A 123 23.31 -19.23 -31.60
C ARG A 123 22.96 -19.87 -32.96
N GLN A 124 21.67 -20.04 -33.25
CA GLN A 124 21.23 -20.63 -34.52
C GLN A 124 21.61 -19.75 -35.71
N GLN A 125 21.44 -18.43 -35.59
CA GLN A 125 21.87 -17.47 -36.62
C GLN A 125 23.37 -17.58 -36.92
N ARG A 126 24.23 -17.73 -35.89
CA ARG A 126 25.67 -17.96 -36.11
C ARG A 126 25.97 -19.26 -36.85
N GLN A 127 25.21 -20.33 -36.61
CA GLN A 127 25.38 -21.59 -37.32
C GLN A 127 24.96 -21.47 -38.79
N VAL A 128 23.85 -20.78 -39.05
CA VAL A 128 23.40 -20.46 -40.41
C VAL A 128 24.49 -19.69 -41.16
N THR A 129 25.00 -18.59 -40.59
CA THR A 129 26.08 -17.80 -41.23
C THR A 129 27.34 -18.63 -41.51
N LYS A 130 27.70 -19.54 -40.59
CA LYS A 130 28.86 -20.43 -40.77
C LYS A 130 28.66 -21.43 -41.92
N ILE A 131 27.45 -21.97 -42.08
CA ILE A 131 27.12 -22.89 -43.18
C ILE A 131 27.12 -22.13 -44.52
N GLU A 132 26.52 -20.94 -44.56
CA GLU A 132 26.49 -20.07 -45.75
C GLU A 132 27.92 -19.68 -46.21
N SER A 133 28.81 -19.37 -45.26
CA SER A 133 30.21 -19.01 -45.56
C SER A 133 31.07 -20.18 -46.07
N LYS A 134 30.64 -21.43 -45.85
CA LYS A 134 31.36 -22.63 -46.31
C LYS A 134 30.90 -23.12 -47.70
N GLY A 135 29.72 -22.68 -48.16
CA GLY A 135 29.16 -23.04 -49.46
C GLY A 135 29.60 -22.15 -50.62
N THR A 136 30.57 -21.26 -50.40
CA THR A 136 30.88 -20.14 -51.31
C THR A 136 31.87 -20.51 -52.41
N GLU A 137 31.45 -21.33 -53.38
CA GLU A 137 32.01 -21.31 -54.74
C GLU A 137 30.85 -21.46 -55.75
N LYS A 138 30.27 -20.32 -56.17
CA LYS A 138 29.16 -20.10 -57.13
C LYS A 138 27.80 -19.65 -56.54
N ASN A 139 27.73 -18.43 -55.97
CA ASN A 139 26.63 -17.48 -56.21
C ASN A 139 26.88 -16.15 -55.47
N GLU A 140 27.72 -15.27 -56.02
CA GLU A 140 28.01 -13.95 -55.40
C GLU A 140 26.76 -13.04 -55.36
N ASN A 141 25.86 -13.17 -56.34
CA ASN A 141 24.65 -12.33 -56.43
C ASN A 141 23.59 -12.71 -55.38
N THR A 142 23.33 -14.00 -55.13
CA THR A 142 22.35 -14.39 -54.10
C THR A 142 22.88 -14.10 -52.70
N SER A 143 24.17 -14.33 -52.45
CA SER A 143 24.80 -14.02 -51.16
C SER A 143 24.73 -12.52 -50.83
N THR A 144 24.90 -11.63 -51.82
CA THR A 144 24.80 -10.19 -51.62
C THR A 144 23.35 -9.72 -51.38
N ILE A 145 22.36 -10.33 -52.04
CA ILE A 145 20.93 -10.04 -51.79
C ILE A 145 20.53 -10.49 -50.37
N ILE A 146 20.93 -11.69 -49.95
CA ILE A 146 20.65 -12.20 -48.59
C ILE A 146 21.26 -11.27 -47.54
N LYS A 147 22.52 -10.84 -47.71
CA LYS A 147 23.15 -9.84 -46.82
C LYS A 147 22.37 -8.52 -46.77
N THR A 148 21.84 -8.07 -47.90
CA THR A 148 21.04 -6.84 -47.97
C THR A 148 19.72 -7.00 -47.21
N LEU A 149 19.04 -8.14 -47.34
CA LEU A 149 17.81 -8.45 -46.60
C LEU A 149 18.08 -8.62 -45.09
N GLN A 150 19.21 -9.22 -44.70
CA GLN A 150 19.64 -9.31 -43.30
C GLN A 150 19.95 -7.93 -42.69
N ASN A 151 20.60 -7.04 -43.46
CA ASN A 151 20.78 -5.64 -43.06
C ASN A 151 19.44 -4.93 -42.91
N ARG A 152 18.46 -5.22 -43.79
CA ARG A 152 17.10 -4.68 -43.67
C ARG A 152 16.38 -5.16 -42.42
N ILE A 153 16.52 -6.43 -42.03
CA ILE A 153 16.01 -6.96 -40.75
C ILE A 153 16.61 -6.19 -39.58
N THR A 154 17.91 -5.94 -39.61
CA THR A 154 18.60 -5.20 -38.54
C THR A 154 18.08 -3.77 -38.44
N GLN A 155 17.93 -3.09 -39.59
CA GLN A 155 17.34 -1.75 -39.65
C GLN A 155 15.90 -1.72 -39.13
N LEU A 156 15.06 -2.66 -39.55
CA LEU A 156 13.65 -2.73 -39.11
C LEU A 156 13.54 -2.94 -37.59
N ASN A 157 14.39 -3.79 -37.01
CA ASN A 157 14.43 -3.95 -35.56
C ASN A 157 14.85 -2.66 -34.87
N GLN A 158 15.87 -1.97 -35.39
CA GLN A 158 16.33 -0.70 -34.83
C GLN A 158 15.26 0.41 -34.95
N GLU A 159 14.58 0.50 -36.09
CA GLU A 159 13.45 1.42 -36.32
C GLU A 159 12.31 1.13 -35.34
N ALA A 160 11.93 -0.14 -35.18
CA ALA A 160 10.87 -0.53 -34.25
C ALA A 160 11.25 -0.26 -32.79
N THR A 161 12.48 -0.58 -32.37
CA THR A 161 12.98 -0.24 -31.02
C THR A 161 12.94 1.27 -30.80
N SER A 162 13.38 2.06 -31.78
CA SER A 162 13.33 3.52 -31.68
C SER A 162 11.90 4.03 -31.57
N ASN A 163 10.97 3.55 -32.40
CA ASN A 163 9.57 3.97 -32.40
C ASN A 163 8.88 3.59 -31.08
N ILE A 164 9.13 2.38 -30.58
CA ILE A 164 8.62 1.93 -29.28
C ILE A 164 9.19 2.79 -28.15
N ALA A 165 10.49 3.11 -28.19
CA ALA A 165 11.11 3.98 -27.18
C ALA A 165 10.52 5.41 -27.18
N VAL A 166 10.11 5.93 -28.34
CA VAL A 166 9.41 7.22 -28.43
C VAL A 166 8.04 7.14 -27.75
N GLU A 167 7.26 6.09 -28.00
CA GLU A 167 5.96 5.89 -27.35
C GLU A 167 6.10 5.65 -25.84
N GLU A 168 7.11 4.87 -25.40
CA GLU A 168 7.45 4.70 -23.99
C GLU A 168 7.84 6.04 -23.34
N GLY A 169 8.62 6.87 -24.04
CA GLY A 169 8.96 8.22 -23.60
C GLY A 169 7.73 9.12 -23.45
N LEU A 170 6.74 8.99 -24.34
CA LEU A 170 5.46 9.68 -24.24
C LEU A 170 4.66 9.19 -23.02
N ILE A 171 4.58 7.87 -22.81
CA ILE A 171 3.93 7.28 -21.63
C ILE A 171 4.58 7.81 -20.34
N ASN A 172 5.91 7.87 -20.28
CA ASN A 172 6.64 8.41 -19.12
C ASN A 172 6.29 9.88 -18.84
N LYS A 173 6.14 10.70 -19.89
CA LYS A 173 5.69 12.09 -19.75
C LYS A 173 4.25 12.18 -19.25
N LEU A 174 3.35 11.34 -19.79
CA LEU A 174 1.96 11.27 -19.36
C LEU A 174 1.86 10.84 -17.89
N ASP A 175 2.63 9.83 -17.48
CA ASP A 175 2.66 9.34 -16.10
C ASP A 175 3.23 10.41 -15.15
N SER A 176 4.25 11.16 -15.59
CA SER A 176 4.77 12.32 -14.85
C SER A 176 3.72 13.43 -14.71
N ARG A 177 2.95 13.71 -15.77
CA ARG A 177 1.87 14.71 -15.71
C ARG A 177 0.73 14.25 -14.82
N LEU A 178 0.37 12.97 -14.87
CA LEU A 178 -0.61 12.37 -13.98
C LEU A 178 -0.19 12.58 -12.53
N SER A 179 1.09 12.32 -12.21
CA SER A 179 1.69 12.54 -10.89
C SER A 179 1.58 14.00 -10.41
N VAL A 180 1.72 14.99 -11.29
CA VAL A 180 1.52 16.40 -10.95
C VAL A 180 0.05 16.72 -10.65
N LEU A 181 -0.88 16.22 -11.47
CA LEU A 181 -2.33 16.43 -11.24
C LEU A 181 -2.78 15.79 -9.93
N ASP A 182 -2.20 14.63 -9.64
CA ASP A 182 -2.30 13.85 -8.42
C ASP A 182 -1.79 14.64 -7.20
N GLY A 183 -0.58 15.22 -7.32
CA GLY A 183 -0.02 16.13 -6.32
C GLY A 183 -0.90 17.37 -6.05
N ALA A 184 -1.51 17.95 -7.08
CA ALA A 184 -2.40 19.10 -6.91
C ALA A 184 -3.69 18.76 -6.14
N LYS A 185 -4.30 17.60 -6.41
CA LYS A 185 -5.44 17.11 -5.61
C LYS A 185 -5.03 16.84 -4.16
N LYS A 186 -3.84 16.26 -3.98
CA LYS A 186 -3.27 15.95 -2.67
C LYS A 186 -3.05 17.20 -1.82
N LEU A 187 -2.45 18.26 -2.39
CA LEU A 187 -2.26 19.55 -1.72
C LEU A 187 -3.58 20.14 -1.19
N ILE A 188 -4.64 20.17 -1.99
CA ILE A 188 -5.95 20.68 -1.53
C ILE A 188 -6.54 19.78 -0.43
N ALA A 189 -6.30 18.47 -0.50
CA ALA A 189 -6.72 17.54 0.53
C ALA A 189 -5.99 17.78 1.86
N GLU A 190 -4.73 18.23 1.84
CA GLU A 190 -3.90 18.41 3.02
C GLU A 190 -4.00 19.82 3.64
N THR A 191 -4.13 20.88 2.84
CA THR A 191 -4.12 22.28 3.32
C THR A 191 -5.51 22.90 3.50
N GLY A 192 -6.59 22.22 3.10
CA GLY A 192 -7.94 22.80 3.03
C GLY A 192 -8.76 22.72 4.33
N GLY A 193 -9.09 23.87 4.92
CA GLY A 193 -10.12 24.02 5.97
C GLY A 193 -11.57 24.01 5.45
N PHE A 194 -12.50 24.67 6.16
CA PHE A 194 -13.94 24.74 5.81
C PHE A 194 -14.16 25.00 4.30
N GLY A 195 -14.95 24.14 3.64
CA GLY A 195 -15.18 24.19 2.18
C GLY A 195 -14.26 23.30 1.31
N LYS A 196 -13.37 22.51 1.94
CA LYS A 196 -12.49 21.50 1.29
C LYS A 196 -13.20 20.59 0.28
N SER A 197 -14.38 20.06 0.65
CA SER A 197 -15.17 19.18 -0.24
C SER A 197 -15.57 19.88 -1.54
N GLY A 198 -15.95 21.15 -1.48
CA GLY A 198 -16.29 21.96 -2.66
C GLY A 198 -15.07 22.23 -3.55
N LYS A 199 -13.93 22.58 -2.96
CA LYS A 199 -12.68 22.84 -3.71
C LYS A 199 -12.11 21.59 -4.37
N LEU A 200 -12.19 20.43 -3.71
CA LEU A 200 -11.82 19.14 -4.29
C LEU A 200 -12.75 18.76 -5.45
N LYS A 201 -14.05 19.03 -5.32
CA LYS A 201 -15.03 18.78 -6.37
C LYS A 201 -14.79 19.66 -7.59
N ASP A 202 -14.54 20.95 -7.39
CA ASP A 202 -14.21 21.91 -8.45
C ASP A 202 -12.86 21.56 -9.14
N LEU A 203 -11.82 21.21 -8.37
CA LEU A 203 -10.55 20.76 -8.96
C LEU A 203 -10.71 19.42 -9.69
N ALA A 204 -11.52 18.50 -9.16
CA ALA A 204 -11.80 17.22 -9.81
C ALA A 204 -12.58 17.41 -11.12
N GLU A 205 -13.54 18.33 -11.18
CA GLU A 205 -14.23 18.71 -12.41
C GLU A 205 -13.25 19.31 -13.42
N LYS A 206 -12.43 20.28 -13.00
CA LYS A 206 -11.41 20.90 -13.86
C LYS A 206 -10.38 19.93 -14.42
N GLN A 207 -9.95 18.94 -13.61
CA GLN A 207 -8.98 17.93 -14.02
C GLN A 207 -9.61 16.71 -14.70
N SER A 208 -10.94 16.56 -14.68
CA SER A 208 -11.60 15.35 -15.20
C SER A 208 -11.35 15.15 -16.69
N ALA A 209 -11.45 16.23 -17.46
CA ALA A 209 -11.18 16.25 -18.90
C ALA A 209 -9.72 15.91 -19.21
N GLU A 210 -8.77 16.58 -18.54
CA GLU A 210 -7.33 16.34 -18.75
C GLU A 210 -6.93 14.90 -18.38
N ARG A 211 -7.48 14.33 -17.31
CA ARG A 211 -7.20 12.94 -16.92
C ARG A 211 -7.80 11.92 -17.88
N ALA A 212 -8.98 12.21 -18.42
CA ALA A 212 -9.58 11.38 -19.47
C ALA A 212 -8.73 11.42 -20.75
N GLU A 213 -8.24 12.60 -21.12
CA GLU A 213 -7.34 12.79 -22.27
C GLU A 213 -6.00 12.08 -22.08
N ILE A 214 -5.37 12.18 -20.90
CA ILE A 214 -4.15 11.44 -20.55
C ILE A 214 -4.39 9.93 -20.64
N LYS A 215 -5.50 9.43 -20.08
CA LYS A 215 -5.85 8.01 -20.12
C LYS A 215 -6.02 7.52 -21.56
N ASN A 216 -6.73 8.27 -22.38
CA ASN A 216 -6.94 7.94 -23.79
C ASN A 216 -5.61 7.97 -24.56
N SER A 217 -4.82 9.03 -24.40
CA SER A 217 -3.51 9.16 -25.06
C SER A 217 -2.54 8.05 -24.67
N ARG A 218 -2.59 7.60 -23.41
CA ARG A 218 -1.81 6.46 -22.91
C ARG A 218 -2.29 5.15 -23.53
N SER A 219 -3.61 4.96 -23.65
CA SER A 219 -4.20 3.81 -24.36
C SER A 219 -3.76 3.80 -25.83
N ASP A 220 -3.85 4.94 -26.51
CA ASP A 220 -3.47 5.07 -27.91
C ASP A 220 -1.97 4.79 -28.11
N ALA A 221 -1.12 5.24 -27.18
CA ALA A 221 0.32 4.94 -27.22
C ALA A 221 0.60 3.43 -27.07
N LEU A 222 -0.13 2.75 -26.17
CA LEU A 222 -0.03 1.29 -26.01
C LEU A 222 -0.53 0.55 -27.27
N ASP A 223 -1.61 1.03 -27.88
CA ASP A 223 -2.14 0.47 -29.13
C ASP A 223 -1.17 0.70 -30.29
N ARG A 224 -0.50 1.87 -30.37
CA ARG A 224 0.57 2.13 -31.34
C ARG A 224 1.78 1.23 -31.12
N ILE A 225 2.21 1.01 -29.88
CA ILE A 225 3.28 0.06 -29.56
C ILE A 225 2.91 -1.34 -30.04
N LYS A 226 1.68 -1.78 -29.77
CA LYS A 226 1.17 -3.07 -30.25
C LYS A 226 1.18 -3.13 -31.78
N PHE A 227 0.66 -2.11 -32.45
CA PHE A 227 0.69 -2.01 -33.92
C PHE A 227 2.11 -2.06 -34.48
N HIS A 228 3.06 -1.33 -33.91
CA HIS A 228 4.47 -1.36 -34.34
C HIS A 228 5.08 -2.76 -34.19
N ARG A 229 4.74 -3.49 -33.12
CA ARG A 229 5.19 -4.87 -32.92
C ARG A 229 4.57 -5.83 -33.93
N GLU A 230 3.27 -5.71 -34.20
CA GLU A 230 2.57 -6.54 -35.19
C GLU A 230 3.04 -6.25 -36.63
N ALA A 231 3.21 -4.98 -36.98
CA ALA A 231 3.74 -4.55 -38.27
C ALA A 231 5.18 -5.03 -38.48
N LEU A 232 6.04 -4.90 -37.46
CA LEU A 232 7.39 -5.45 -37.49
C LEU A 232 7.36 -6.96 -37.71
N SER A 233 6.54 -7.69 -36.96
CA SER A 233 6.40 -9.15 -37.11
C SER A 233 6.00 -9.52 -38.55
N THR A 234 5.00 -8.84 -39.11
CA THR A 234 4.54 -9.08 -40.49
C THR A 234 5.64 -8.82 -41.53
N GLN A 235 6.37 -7.70 -41.39
CA GLN A 235 7.47 -7.37 -42.29
C GLN A 235 8.65 -8.33 -42.17
N LEU A 236 8.93 -8.81 -40.95
CA LEU A 236 9.95 -9.82 -40.73
C LEU A 236 9.55 -11.14 -41.38
N ILE A 237 8.29 -11.56 -41.30
CA ILE A 237 7.78 -12.76 -41.97
C ILE A 237 7.95 -12.65 -43.50
N ASP A 238 7.57 -11.53 -44.11
CA ASP A 238 7.72 -11.31 -45.55
C ASP A 238 9.20 -11.36 -46.00
N ILE A 239 10.08 -10.64 -45.30
CA ILE A 239 11.52 -10.64 -45.62
C ILE A 239 12.12 -12.03 -45.41
N ARG A 240 11.69 -12.76 -44.38
CA ARG A 240 12.14 -14.13 -44.12
C ARG A 240 11.71 -15.09 -45.23
N SER A 241 10.44 -15.05 -45.63
CA SER A 241 9.94 -15.83 -46.78
C SER A 241 10.74 -15.55 -48.07
N ARG A 242 11.16 -14.30 -48.25
CA ARG A 242 12.00 -13.91 -49.38
C ARG A 242 13.45 -14.40 -49.27
N ILE A 243 14.01 -14.46 -48.08
CA ILE A 243 15.32 -15.08 -47.83
C ILE A 243 15.24 -16.58 -48.11
N ASP A 244 14.20 -17.25 -47.62
CA ASP A 244 14.03 -18.70 -47.77
C ASP A 244 13.88 -19.10 -49.25
N SER A 245 13.10 -18.34 -50.04
CA SER A 245 12.96 -18.57 -51.48
C SER A 245 14.27 -18.37 -52.25
N LEU A 246 15.05 -17.33 -51.93
CA LEU A 246 16.36 -17.08 -52.53
C LEU A 246 17.38 -18.16 -52.16
N GLN A 247 17.33 -18.65 -50.92
CA GLN A 247 18.16 -19.76 -50.48
C GLN A 247 17.77 -21.05 -51.21
N ALA A 248 16.48 -21.34 -51.36
CA ALA A 248 15.99 -22.50 -52.10
C ALA A 248 16.42 -22.50 -53.58
N GLU A 249 16.46 -21.35 -54.24
CA GLU A 249 16.97 -21.20 -55.63
C GLU A 249 18.49 -21.37 -55.74
N SER A 250 19.24 -21.09 -54.67
CA SER A 250 20.71 -21.07 -54.71
C SER A 250 21.39 -22.39 -54.35
N VAL A 251 20.65 -23.43 -53.97
CA VAL A 251 21.24 -24.71 -53.53
C VAL A 251 21.16 -25.78 -54.62
N PRO A 252 22.31 -26.28 -55.14
CA PRO A 252 22.36 -27.57 -55.81
C PRO A 252 22.05 -28.68 -54.80
N ALA A 253 21.24 -29.67 -55.19
CA ALA A 253 20.88 -30.84 -54.39
C ALA A 253 22.10 -31.47 -53.67
N GLY A 254 22.24 -31.16 -52.38
CA GLY A 254 23.26 -31.69 -51.48
C GLY A 254 22.84 -31.42 -50.04
N ASN A 255 23.12 -32.37 -49.14
CA ASN A 255 22.65 -32.51 -47.73
C ASN A 255 22.62 -31.26 -46.82
N ASN A 256 23.16 -30.11 -47.25
CA ASN A 256 23.25 -28.90 -46.45
C ASN A 256 21.95 -28.05 -46.44
N SER A 257 21.09 -28.11 -47.46
CA SER A 257 19.81 -27.36 -47.50
C SER A 257 18.87 -27.74 -46.36
N THR A 258 18.68 -29.04 -46.13
CA THR A 258 17.81 -29.59 -45.09
C THR A 258 18.32 -29.25 -43.67
N SER A 259 19.60 -28.90 -43.52
CA SER A 259 20.16 -28.50 -42.22
C SER A 259 19.91 -27.02 -41.91
N VAL A 260 20.00 -26.15 -42.92
CA VAL A 260 19.74 -24.71 -42.80
C VAL A 260 18.25 -24.43 -42.57
N GLU A 261 17.38 -25.11 -43.31
CA GLU A 261 15.91 -25.01 -43.16
C GLU A 261 15.45 -25.37 -41.74
N LYS A 262 16.04 -26.42 -41.14
CA LYS A 262 15.78 -26.80 -39.74
C LYS A 262 16.16 -25.69 -38.74
N PHE A 263 17.25 -24.95 -39.00
CA PHE A 263 17.63 -23.85 -38.13
C PHE A 263 16.69 -22.66 -38.26
N TYR A 264 16.18 -22.37 -39.46
CA TYR A 264 15.17 -21.32 -39.67
C TYR A 264 13.84 -21.65 -39.00
N LEU A 265 13.33 -22.87 -39.17
CA LEU A 265 12.13 -23.34 -38.47
C LEU A 265 12.27 -23.29 -36.94
N ALA A 266 13.46 -23.61 -36.41
CA ALA A 266 13.73 -23.49 -34.99
C ALA A 266 13.75 -22.02 -34.52
N ILE A 267 14.33 -21.11 -35.31
CA ILE A 267 14.33 -19.67 -35.03
C ILE A 267 12.90 -19.11 -35.05
N GLU A 268 12.07 -19.55 -35.99
CA GLU A 268 10.66 -19.17 -36.08
C GLU A 268 9.89 -19.59 -34.82
N GLY A 269 10.00 -20.87 -34.42
CA GLY A 269 9.37 -21.35 -33.19
C GLY A 269 9.80 -20.57 -31.94
N TYR A 270 11.06 -20.15 -31.84
CA TYR A 270 11.52 -19.30 -30.74
C TYR A 270 10.92 -17.89 -30.77
N HIS A 271 10.67 -17.31 -31.94
CA HIS A 271 10.03 -15.99 -32.06
C HIS A 271 8.54 -16.03 -31.67
N ASP A 272 7.84 -17.11 -32.02
CA ASP A 272 6.44 -17.31 -31.63
C ASP A 272 6.32 -17.48 -30.11
N GLU A 273 7.22 -18.28 -29.51
CA GLU A 273 7.28 -18.48 -28.07
C GLU A 273 7.59 -17.18 -27.31
N ILE A 274 8.55 -16.37 -27.80
CA ILE A 274 8.83 -15.04 -27.24
C ILE A 274 7.60 -14.13 -27.31
N SER A 275 6.83 -14.18 -28.39
CA SER A 275 5.63 -13.35 -28.56
C SER A 275 4.53 -13.75 -27.56
N ALA A 276 4.30 -15.05 -27.39
CA ALA A 276 3.36 -15.58 -26.40
C ALA A 276 3.77 -15.22 -24.96
N LEU A 277 5.06 -15.38 -24.62
CA LEU A 277 5.60 -15.01 -23.32
C LEU A 277 5.47 -13.51 -23.02
N ASN A 278 5.67 -12.65 -24.02
CA ASN A 278 5.46 -11.21 -23.85
C ASN A 278 3.98 -10.86 -23.58
N LEU A 279 3.04 -11.57 -24.21
CA LEU A 279 1.62 -11.38 -23.93
C LEU A 279 1.27 -11.79 -22.49
N GLU A 280 1.81 -12.92 -22.03
CA GLU A 280 1.65 -13.39 -20.64
C GLU A 280 2.26 -12.39 -19.63
N LYS A 281 3.45 -11.88 -19.91
CA LYS A 281 4.12 -10.85 -19.10
C LYS A 281 3.23 -9.61 -18.88
N ILE A 282 2.57 -9.11 -19.94
CA ILE A 282 1.66 -7.96 -19.85
C ILE A 282 0.50 -8.23 -18.88
N GLN A 283 0.00 -9.46 -18.82
CA GLN A 283 -1.08 -9.81 -17.89
C GLN A 283 -0.64 -9.71 -16.42
N TYR A 284 0.57 -10.18 -16.10
CA TYR A 284 1.12 -10.06 -14.76
C TYR A 284 1.51 -8.62 -14.41
N GLU A 285 2.07 -7.87 -15.35
CA GLU A 285 2.35 -6.43 -15.16
C GLU A 285 1.07 -5.62 -14.90
N LYS A 286 -0.03 -5.96 -15.59
CA LYS A 286 -1.34 -5.36 -15.32
C LYS A 286 -1.83 -5.67 -13.89
N GLN A 287 -1.66 -6.91 -13.42
CA GLN A 287 -2.04 -7.28 -12.05
C GLN A 287 -1.20 -6.50 -11.02
N ILE A 288 0.10 -6.38 -11.24
CA ILE A 288 0.98 -5.53 -10.41
C ILE A 288 0.48 -4.09 -10.39
N MET A 289 0.14 -3.51 -11.55
CA MET A 289 -0.40 -2.15 -11.62
C MET A 289 -1.71 -1.98 -10.85
N LEU A 290 -2.62 -2.95 -10.93
CA LEU A 290 -3.90 -2.90 -10.20
C LEU A 290 -3.66 -2.94 -8.69
N ILE A 291 -2.81 -3.83 -8.21
CA ILE A 291 -2.48 -3.94 -6.79
C ILE A 291 -1.75 -2.68 -6.30
N GLU A 292 -0.78 -2.17 -7.06
CA GLU A 292 -0.05 -0.96 -6.69
C GLU A 292 -0.94 0.30 -6.69
N ALA A 293 -1.98 0.35 -7.54
CA ALA A 293 -2.95 1.44 -7.55
C ALA A 293 -3.82 1.49 -6.28
N GLU A 294 -4.15 0.33 -5.69
CA GLU A 294 -4.91 0.24 -4.44
C GLU A 294 -4.14 0.81 -3.24
N VAL A 295 -2.81 0.70 -3.25
CA VAL A 295 -1.92 1.22 -2.18
C VAL A 295 -1.58 2.72 -2.39
N GLY A 296 -2.13 3.35 -3.45
CA GLY A 296 -1.90 4.75 -3.80
C GLY A 296 -2.09 5.75 -2.64
N PRO A 297 -3.21 5.73 -1.91
CA PRO A 297 -3.46 6.63 -0.77
C PRO A 297 -2.39 6.56 0.32
N ILE A 298 -1.80 5.39 0.52
CA ILE A 298 -0.80 5.17 1.56
C ILE A 298 0.58 5.69 1.11
N LYS A 299 0.94 5.50 -0.17
CA LYS A 299 2.13 6.14 -0.77
C LYS A 299 2.08 7.66 -0.64
N TYR A 300 0.89 8.26 -0.70
CA TYR A 300 0.72 9.69 -0.47
C TYR A 300 1.05 10.13 0.96
N ILE A 301 0.55 9.40 1.97
CA ILE A 301 0.87 9.69 3.38
C ILE A 301 2.37 9.50 3.64
N ALA A 302 2.98 8.46 3.04
CA ALA A 302 4.41 8.26 3.10
C ALA A 302 5.19 9.46 2.52
N ALA A 303 4.82 9.93 1.33
CA ALA A 303 5.45 11.12 0.75
C ALA A 303 5.26 12.37 1.63
N MET A 304 4.12 12.54 2.32
CA MET A 304 3.91 13.68 3.23
C MET A 304 4.85 13.65 4.44
N ILE A 305 5.12 12.48 5.02
CA ILE A 305 6.05 12.34 6.14
C ILE A 305 7.50 12.52 5.66
N GLU A 306 7.81 12.14 4.42
CA GLU A 306 9.13 12.37 3.80
C GLU A 306 9.39 13.87 3.61
N ASP A 307 8.39 14.61 3.13
CA ASP A 307 8.44 16.07 2.99
C ASP A 307 8.62 16.79 4.34
N VAL A 308 8.01 16.27 5.41
CA VAL A 308 8.08 16.86 6.76
C VAL A 308 9.34 16.42 7.52
N GLY A 309 9.83 15.20 7.29
CA GLY A 309 10.93 14.56 8.04
C GLY A 309 12.28 14.57 7.33
N GLY A 310 12.35 15.07 6.08
CA GLY A 310 13.58 15.25 5.30
C GLY A 310 14.37 13.96 5.01
N SER A 311 13.75 12.79 5.19
CA SER A 311 14.41 11.49 5.15
C SER A 311 13.68 10.57 4.17
N SER A 312 14.35 10.19 3.08
CA SER A 312 13.82 9.23 2.11
C SER A 312 13.80 7.82 2.70
N LEU A 313 12.70 7.47 3.33
CA LEU A 313 12.48 6.14 3.90
C LEU A 313 11.69 5.29 2.90
N PRO A 314 12.00 3.99 2.77
CA PRO A 314 11.17 3.06 2.01
C PRO A 314 9.71 3.13 2.45
N THR A 315 8.77 3.07 1.51
CA THR A 315 7.31 3.19 1.75
C THR A 315 6.84 2.30 2.90
N ASP A 316 7.37 1.08 3.02
CA ASP A 316 7.02 0.13 4.09
C ASP A 316 7.31 0.67 5.51
N LYS A 317 8.42 1.40 5.68
CA LYS A 317 8.78 1.99 6.98
C LYS A 317 7.87 3.15 7.33
N MET A 318 7.44 3.91 6.34
CA MET A 318 6.56 5.07 6.52
C MET A 318 5.18 4.67 7.00
N ILE A 319 4.66 3.58 6.44
CA ILE A 319 3.38 3.00 6.84
C ILE A 319 3.42 2.56 8.29
N ARG A 320 4.52 1.91 8.69
CA ARG A 320 4.75 1.53 10.08
C ARG A 320 4.76 2.73 11.02
N ILE A 321 5.35 3.85 10.62
CA ILE A 321 5.35 5.09 11.41
C ILE A 321 3.93 5.67 11.52
N VAL A 322 3.15 5.70 10.44
CA VAL A 322 1.74 6.14 10.46
C VAL A 322 0.91 5.32 11.44
N ILE A 323 1.06 4.00 11.39
CA ILE A 323 0.37 3.08 12.30
C ILE A 323 0.77 3.37 13.75
N ILE A 324 2.06 3.59 14.02
CA ILE A 324 2.54 3.95 15.35
C ILE A 324 1.92 5.28 15.83
N ILE A 325 1.82 6.29 14.96
CA ILE A 325 1.18 7.57 15.31
C ILE A 325 -0.30 7.35 15.67
N PHE A 326 -1.05 6.60 14.87
CA PHE A 326 -2.45 6.32 15.18
C PHE A 326 -2.62 5.57 16.50
N ILE A 327 -1.75 4.61 16.76
CA ILE A 327 -1.72 3.87 18.01
C ILE A 327 -1.53 4.78 19.22
N PHE A 328 -0.53 5.67 19.19
CA PHE A 328 -0.23 6.59 20.29
C PHE A 328 -1.31 7.64 20.52
N VAL A 329 -2.17 7.89 19.53
CA VAL A 329 -3.27 8.86 19.65
C VAL A 329 -4.54 8.17 20.10
N PHE A 330 -4.98 7.10 19.43
CA PHE A 330 -6.32 6.53 19.64
C PHE A 330 -6.52 5.95 21.03
N ASP A 331 -5.52 5.23 21.57
CA ASP A 331 -5.72 4.48 22.81
C ASP A 331 -5.62 5.35 24.08
N PRO A 332 -4.62 6.25 24.22
CA PRO A 332 -4.61 7.23 25.32
C PRO A 332 -5.81 8.17 25.27
N LEU A 333 -6.21 8.59 24.07
CA LEU A 333 -7.36 9.47 23.88
C LEU A 333 -8.66 8.82 24.37
N ALA A 334 -8.90 7.54 24.06
CA ALA A 334 -10.09 6.81 24.51
C ALA A 334 -10.19 6.75 26.04
N VAL A 335 -9.07 6.44 26.71
CA VAL A 335 -9.03 6.35 28.18
C VAL A 335 -9.21 7.72 28.83
N ILE A 336 -8.54 8.76 28.31
CA ILE A 336 -8.67 10.13 28.84
C ILE A 336 -10.10 10.66 28.65
N LEU A 337 -10.71 10.43 27.48
CA LEU A 337 -12.11 10.81 27.22
C LEU A 337 -13.08 10.10 28.15
N LEU A 338 -12.85 8.82 28.46
CA LEU A 338 -13.67 8.06 29.39
C LEU A 338 -13.58 8.62 30.81
N ILE A 339 -12.37 8.97 31.26
CA ILE A 339 -12.14 9.63 32.55
C ILE A 339 -12.82 11.02 32.55
N ALA A 340 -12.65 11.81 31.50
CA ALA A 340 -13.27 13.13 31.36
C ALA A 340 -14.81 13.08 31.37
N ALA A 341 -15.40 12.06 30.73
CA ALA A 341 -16.84 11.82 30.78
C ALA A 341 -17.30 11.54 32.22
N THR A 342 -16.52 10.74 32.97
CA THR A 342 -16.82 10.40 34.37
C THR A 342 -16.76 11.63 35.27
N ILE A 343 -15.73 12.48 35.13
CA ILE A 343 -15.60 13.75 35.85
C ILE A 343 -16.76 14.69 35.53
N THR A 344 -17.09 14.81 34.23
CA THR A 344 -18.19 15.67 33.79
C THR A 344 -19.52 15.20 34.38
N TYR A 345 -19.75 13.89 34.44
CA TYR A 345 -20.96 13.32 35.03
C TYR A 345 -21.05 13.55 36.54
N SER A 346 -19.96 13.38 37.30
CA SER A 346 -19.97 13.65 38.75
C SER A 346 -20.24 15.13 39.04
N SER A 347 -19.62 16.04 38.27
CA SER A 347 -19.82 17.49 38.43
C SER A 347 -21.27 17.92 38.16
N LEU A 348 -21.95 17.30 37.18
CA LEU A 348 -23.35 17.57 36.89
C LEU A 348 -24.27 17.09 38.01
N LYS A 349 -23.99 15.92 38.58
CA LYS A 349 -24.74 15.40 39.73
C LYS A 349 -24.60 16.30 40.95
N GLU A 350 -23.43 16.90 41.15
CA GLU A 350 -23.22 17.89 42.21
C GLU A 350 -23.95 19.21 41.97
N ALA A 351 -24.10 19.62 40.70
CA ALA A 351 -24.83 20.83 40.32
C ALA A 351 -26.36 20.68 40.40
N GLU A 352 -26.89 19.46 40.35
CA GLU A 352 -28.31 19.14 40.52
C GLU A 352 -28.78 19.15 41.98
N LEU A 353 -27.89 19.28 42.97
CA LEU A 353 -28.31 19.48 44.37
C LEU A 353 -29.03 20.83 44.52
N PRO A 354 -30.16 20.90 45.26
CA PRO A 354 -30.79 22.17 45.61
C PRO A 354 -29.77 23.14 46.23
N PRO A 355 -29.83 24.45 45.93
CA PRO A 355 -28.84 25.43 46.39
C PRO A 355 -28.66 25.39 47.91
N ASP A 356 -29.76 25.24 48.65
CA ASP A 356 -29.79 25.16 50.11
C ASP A 356 -29.01 23.92 50.64
N VAL A 357 -29.15 22.77 49.98
CA VAL A 357 -28.46 21.52 50.36
C VAL A 357 -26.97 21.63 50.04
N ARG A 358 -26.62 22.32 48.94
CA ARG A 358 -25.23 22.54 48.53
C ARG A 358 -24.52 23.50 49.48
N GLU A 359 -25.19 24.55 49.94
CA GLU A 359 -24.66 25.50 50.92
C GLU A 359 -24.45 24.83 52.29
N ILE A 360 -25.44 24.06 52.77
CA ILE A 360 -25.31 23.29 54.01
C ILE A 360 -24.18 22.28 53.93
N ARG A 361 -24.06 21.54 52.82
CA ARG A 361 -22.98 20.58 52.61
C ARG A 361 -21.61 21.27 52.62
N ASN A 362 -21.45 22.36 51.88
CA ASN A 362 -20.18 23.06 51.79
C ASN A 362 -19.76 23.64 53.15
N LYS A 363 -20.72 24.20 53.90
CA LYS A 363 -20.49 24.70 55.26
C LYS A 363 -20.10 23.58 56.23
N LEU A 364 -20.76 22.43 56.17
CA LEU A 364 -20.40 21.25 56.98
C LEU A 364 -19.02 20.68 56.61
N LEU A 365 -18.62 20.77 55.34
CA LEU A 365 -17.28 20.36 54.90
C LEU A 365 -16.20 21.31 55.41
N GLU A 366 -16.46 22.62 55.38
CA GLU A 366 -15.56 23.64 55.92
C GLU A 366 -15.38 23.51 57.44
N GLU A 367 -16.50 23.33 58.18
CA GLU A 367 -16.47 23.06 59.62
C GLU A 367 -15.77 21.74 59.97
N LEU A 368 -15.90 20.71 59.13
CA LEU A 368 -15.22 19.43 59.31
C LEU A 368 -13.71 19.56 59.05
N GLU A 369 -13.32 20.31 58.02
CA GLU A 369 -11.91 20.55 57.68
C GLU A 369 -11.20 21.32 58.81
N GLU A 370 -11.83 22.38 59.33
CA GLU A 370 -11.36 23.12 60.50
C GLU A 370 -11.26 22.21 61.75
N TYR A 371 -12.28 21.40 62.01
CA TYR A 371 -12.29 20.47 63.15
C TYR A 371 -11.19 19.39 63.06
N LEU A 372 -10.88 18.91 61.85
CA LEU A 372 -9.81 17.93 61.63
C LEU A 372 -8.42 18.58 61.76
N ASP A 373 -8.26 19.82 61.29
CA ASP A 373 -7.01 20.58 61.44
C ASP A 373 -6.71 20.94 62.90
N GLU A 374 -7.75 21.13 63.72
CA GLU A 374 -7.63 21.28 65.19
C GLU A 374 -7.35 19.95 65.92
N GLY A 375 -7.21 18.83 65.21
CA GLY A 375 -6.92 17.51 65.77
C GLY A 375 -8.15 16.74 66.27
N GLY A 376 -9.34 17.15 65.83
CA GLY A 376 -10.61 16.49 66.13
C GLY A 376 -10.72 15.09 65.49
N ILE A 377 -11.49 14.20 66.14
CA ILE A 377 -11.72 12.84 65.64
C ILE A 377 -13.01 12.85 64.78
N PRO A 378 -12.97 12.42 63.50
CA PRO A 378 -14.11 12.51 62.59
C PRO A 378 -15.44 11.95 63.15
N GLU A 379 -15.36 10.90 63.96
CA GLU A 379 -16.51 10.21 64.57
C GLU A 379 -17.29 11.13 65.52
N HIS A 380 -16.60 11.98 66.29
CA HIS A 380 -17.23 12.93 67.21
C HIS A 380 -17.92 14.09 66.49
N PHE A 381 -17.40 14.51 65.34
CA PHE A 381 -18.06 15.50 64.50
C PHE A 381 -19.37 14.95 63.93
N ILE A 382 -19.36 13.69 63.47
CA ILE A 382 -20.54 13.03 62.90
C ILE A 382 -21.64 12.84 63.97
N GLU A 383 -21.29 12.50 65.21
CA GLU A 383 -22.26 12.44 66.31
C GLU A 383 -22.85 13.80 66.65
N ARG A 384 -22.05 14.87 66.57
CA ARG A 384 -22.50 16.25 66.82
C ARG A 384 -23.42 16.76 65.72
N ALA A 385 -23.09 16.50 64.46
CA ALA A 385 -23.87 16.95 63.30
C ALA A 385 -25.17 16.16 63.09
N LYS A 386 -25.35 15.01 63.77
CA LYS A 386 -26.58 14.21 63.76
C LYS A 386 -27.64 14.66 64.79
N LYS A 387 -27.27 15.48 65.78
CA LYS A 387 -28.20 16.11 66.72
C LYS A 387 -28.74 17.39 66.11
#